data_AF-A0A163ZCS3-F1
#
_entry.id   AF-A0A163ZCS3-F1
#
_cell.length_a   1.000
_cell.length_b   1.000
_cell.length_c   1.000
_cell.angle_alpha   90.00
_cell.angle_beta   90.00
_cell.angle_gamma   90.00
#
_symmetry.space_group_name_H-M   'P 1'
#
loop_
_entity.id
_entity.type
_entity.pdbx_description
1 polymer ?
#
loop_
_entity_poly.entity_id
_entity_poly.type
_entity_poly.pdbx_seq_one_letter_code
_entity_poly.pdbx_strand_id
1 'polypeptide(L)'
;MPLHGEYAPSPLDWSREQADKYSESGGTEGTELQGKPVVLLTTVGAKTGKLRKTPLMRVEHNGEYAIVASLGGAAQNPVWYYNIKKNSRVELRDGTITGDYEAREVFGDEKATWWDRAVQAWPDYAEYQKKTDRQIPVFVLTPVS
;
A
#
# COMPACT_ATOMS: atom_id res chain seq x y z
N MET A 1 -6.65 2.93 -17.52
CA MET A 1 -8.05 2.51 -17.31
C MET A 1 -8.20 2.14 -15.84
N PRO A 2 -9.20 2.70 -15.16
CA PRO A 2 -9.44 2.44 -13.75
C PRO A 2 -9.76 0.96 -13.50
N LEU A 3 -9.43 0.48 -12.30
CA LEU A 3 -9.78 -0.88 -11.91
C LEU A 3 -11.29 -1.01 -11.76
N HIS A 4 -11.86 -2.06 -12.35
CA HIS A 4 -13.29 -2.39 -12.24
C HIS A 4 -13.46 -3.76 -11.59
N GLY A 5 -14.43 -3.87 -10.68
CA GLY A 5 -14.79 -5.15 -10.05
C GLY A 5 -15.58 -4.98 -8.76
N GLU A 6 -16.06 -6.08 -8.23
CA GLU A 6 -16.73 -6.13 -6.92
C GLU A 6 -15.70 -5.94 -5.80
N TYR A 7 -15.93 -5.00 -4.88
CA TYR A 7 -15.10 -4.83 -3.69
C TYR A 7 -15.41 -5.92 -2.66
N ALA A 8 -14.37 -6.56 -2.13
CA ALA A 8 -14.48 -7.49 -1.03
C ALA A 8 -13.55 -7.06 0.13
N PRO A 9 -14.11 -6.71 1.30
CA PRO A 9 -13.35 -6.11 2.41
C PRO A 9 -12.35 -7.09 3.04
N SER A 10 -11.40 -6.51 3.79
CA SER A 10 -10.42 -7.27 4.58
C SER A 10 -11.11 -8.07 5.69
N PRO A 11 -10.69 -9.32 5.99
CA PRO A 11 -11.21 -10.05 7.15
C PRO A 11 -10.75 -9.45 8.49
N LEU A 12 -9.76 -8.54 8.49
CA LEU A 12 -9.29 -7.85 9.70
C LEU A 12 -10.12 -6.60 9.94
N ASP A 13 -10.79 -6.55 11.10
CA ASP A 13 -11.78 -5.51 11.42
C ASP A 13 -11.20 -4.10 11.35
N TRP A 14 -10.10 -3.81 12.04
CA TRP A 14 -9.49 -2.47 12.02
C TRP A 14 -9.11 -1.99 10.61
N SER A 15 -8.57 -2.88 9.78
CA SER A 15 -8.13 -2.56 8.42
C SER A 15 -9.32 -2.34 7.49
N ARG A 16 -10.42 -3.07 7.72
CA ARG A 16 -11.69 -2.87 7.03
C ARG A 16 -12.32 -1.54 7.43
N GLU A 17 -12.49 -1.31 8.73
CA GLU A 17 -13.11 -0.09 9.26
C GLU A 17 -12.39 1.17 8.77
N GLN A 18 -11.05 1.17 8.79
CA GLN A 18 -10.28 2.29 8.26
C GLN A 18 -10.46 2.45 6.74
N ALA A 19 -10.43 1.35 5.97
CA ALA A 19 -10.60 1.40 4.52
C ALA A 19 -11.99 1.88 4.09
N ASP A 20 -13.02 1.44 4.81
CA ASP A 20 -14.42 1.79 4.55
C ASP A 20 -14.64 3.26 4.92
N LYS A 21 -14.19 3.71 6.10
CA LYS A 21 -14.23 5.12 6.51
C LYS A 21 -13.52 6.07 5.52
N TYR A 22 -12.32 5.68 5.06
CA TYR A 22 -11.57 6.44 4.06
C TYR A 22 -12.32 6.48 2.72
N SER A 23 -12.89 5.35 2.29
CA SER A 23 -13.63 5.26 1.03
C SER A 23 -14.91 6.10 1.05
N GLU A 24 -15.74 5.92 2.08
CA GLU A 24 -17.07 6.51 2.25
C GLU A 24 -17.02 8.02 2.43
N SER A 25 -16.02 8.52 3.16
CA SER A 25 -15.79 9.96 3.36
C SER A 25 -15.20 10.67 2.14
N GLY A 26 -14.92 9.96 1.05
CA GLY A 26 -14.24 10.52 -0.11
C GLY A 26 -12.79 10.92 0.19
N GLY A 27 -12.17 10.34 1.23
CA GLY A 27 -10.80 10.65 1.64
C GLY A 27 -10.65 11.86 2.54
N THR A 28 -11.66 12.16 3.35
CA THR A 28 -11.59 13.22 4.38
C THR A 28 -11.48 12.65 5.80
N GLU A 29 -11.80 11.37 6.00
CA GLU A 29 -11.68 10.70 7.29
C GLU A 29 -10.87 9.41 7.20
N GLY A 30 -10.28 8.95 8.31
CA GLY A 30 -9.48 7.71 8.32
C GLY A 30 -8.15 7.81 7.57
N THR A 31 -7.72 9.03 7.24
CA THR A 31 -6.54 9.35 6.43
C THR A 31 -5.23 9.38 7.19
N GLU A 32 -5.26 9.10 8.50
CA GLU A 32 -4.08 9.08 9.34
C GLU A 32 -4.05 7.86 10.25
N LEU A 33 -2.84 7.44 10.61
CA LEU A 33 -2.55 6.45 11.64
C LEU A 33 -1.48 7.03 12.56
N GLN A 34 -1.80 7.17 13.85
CA GLN A 34 -0.89 7.77 14.85
C GLN A 34 -0.33 9.15 14.42
N GLY A 35 -1.16 9.98 13.78
CA GLY A 35 -0.77 11.31 13.29
C GLY A 35 0.15 11.30 12.06
N LYS A 36 0.27 10.15 11.37
CA LYS A 36 1.00 10.01 10.11
C LYS A 36 0.03 9.72 8.96
N PRO A 37 0.23 10.32 7.78
CA PRO A 37 -0.67 10.17 6.66
C PRO A 37 -0.70 8.74 6.10
N VAL A 38 -1.89 8.33 5.65
CA VAL A 38 -2.21 7.02 5.09
C VAL A 38 -2.77 7.20 3.69
N VAL A 39 -2.43 6.27 2.80
CA VAL A 39 -3.03 6.11 1.47
C VAL A 39 -3.86 4.83 1.43
N LEU A 40 -4.85 4.80 0.55
CA LEU A 40 -5.68 3.63 0.34
C LEU A 40 -5.32 2.97 -0.99
N LEU A 41 -4.73 1.78 -0.90
CA LEU A 41 -4.33 0.98 -2.06
C LEU A 41 -5.47 0.04 -2.48
N THR A 42 -5.89 0.13 -3.74
CA THR A 42 -6.81 -0.81 -4.37
C THR A 42 -6.04 -1.78 -5.28
N THR A 43 -6.20 -3.09 -5.05
CA THR A 43 -5.59 -4.17 -5.86
C THR A 43 -6.63 -5.17 -6.36
N VAL A 44 -6.32 -5.89 -7.43
CA VAL A 44 -7.15 -7.00 -7.94
C VAL A 44 -6.74 -8.29 -7.25
N GLY A 45 -7.68 -8.94 -6.55
CA GLY A 45 -7.43 -10.17 -5.80
C GLY A 45 -6.91 -11.30 -6.69
N ALA A 46 -5.70 -11.79 -6.43
CA ALA A 46 -5.00 -12.73 -7.33
C ALA A 46 -5.80 -14.01 -7.61
N LYS A 47 -6.56 -14.50 -6.63
CA LYS A 47 -7.40 -15.71 -6.75
C LYS A 47 -8.84 -15.40 -7.14
N THR A 48 -9.37 -14.26 -6.69
CA THR A 48 -10.81 -13.99 -6.71
C THR A 48 -11.24 -13.00 -7.79
N GLY A 49 -10.32 -12.23 -8.38
CA GLY A 49 -10.65 -11.12 -9.29
C GLY A 49 -11.31 -9.90 -8.61
N LYS A 50 -11.87 -10.07 -7.40
CA LYS A 50 -12.47 -8.99 -6.60
C LYS A 50 -11.45 -7.92 -6.20
N LEU A 51 -11.91 -6.66 -6.13
CA LEU A 51 -11.10 -5.53 -5.66
C LEU A 51 -10.87 -5.64 -4.15
N ARG A 52 -9.66 -5.31 -3.73
CA ARG A 52 -9.20 -5.33 -2.34
C ARG A 52 -8.60 -3.98 -1.98
N LYS A 53 -9.09 -3.36 -0.92
CA LYS A 53 -8.62 -2.07 -0.41
C LYS A 53 -7.79 -2.30 0.83
N THR A 54 -6.61 -1.68 0.90
CA THR A 54 -5.69 -1.80 2.03
C THR A 54 -5.14 -0.42 2.40
N PRO A 55 -5.34 0.04 3.65
CA PRO A 55 -4.69 1.27 4.13
C PRO A 55 -3.20 1.00 4.35
N LEU A 56 -2.34 1.90 3.86
CA LEU A 56 -0.88 1.82 3.95
C LEU A 56 -0.30 3.19 4.30
N MET A 57 0.90 3.23 4.90
CA MET A 57 1.57 4.49 5.19
C MET A 57 1.89 5.24 3.90
N ARG A 58 1.63 6.56 3.88
CA ARG A 58 1.95 7.42 2.75
C ARG A 58 3.45 7.65 2.66
N VAL A 59 4.09 7.11 1.61
CA VAL A 59 5.47 7.39 1.25
C VAL A 59 5.46 7.92 -0.19
N GLU A 60 5.66 9.22 -0.36
CA GLU A 60 5.52 9.89 -1.66
C GLU A 60 6.76 10.72 -1.97
N HIS A 61 7.14 10.75 -3.25
CA HIS A 61 8.19 11.62 -3.75
C HIS A 61 7.99 11.91 -5.24
N ASN A 62 7.83 13.19 -5.59
CA ASN A 62 7.69 13.68 -6.96
C ASN A 62 6.55 13.01 -7.74
N GLY A 63 5.43 12.70 -7.08
CA GLY A 63 4.27 12.06 -7.70
C GLY A 63 4.36 10.54 -7.85
N GLU A 64 5.48 9.93 -7.45
CA GLU A 64 5.58 8.48 -7.25
C GLU A 64 5.36 8.12 -5.78
N TYR A 65 4.88 6.90 -5.54
CA TYR A 65 4.65 6.40 -4.19
C TYR A 65 5.40 5.12 -3.94
N ALA A 66 5.85 4.90 -2.70
CA ALA A 66 6.31 3.59 -2.26
C ALA A 66 5.29 2.93 -1.34
N ILE A 67 5.04 1.64 -1.58
CA ILE A 67 4.23 0.80 -0.69
C ILE A 67 5.10 -0.34 -0.13
N VAL A 68 5.00 -0.54 1.18
CA VAL A 68 5.91 -1.43 1.94
C VAL A 68 5.15 -2.66 2.45
N ALA A 69 5.57 -3.85 2.02
CA ALA A 69 4.95 -5.13 2.37
C ALA A 69 5.45 -5.68 3.72
N SER A 70 5.36 -4.87 4.79
CA SER A 70 5.94 -5.22 6.09
C SER A 70 5.06 -6.15 6.94
N LEU A 71 3.73 -5.98 6.93
CA LEU A 71 2.80 -6.67 7.85
C LEU A 71 3.32 -6.67 9.31
N GLY A 72 3.83 -5.53 9.79
CA GLY A 72 4.38 -5.39 11.14
C GLY A 72 5.65 -6.20 11.44
N GLY A 73 6.36 -6.68 10.40
CA GLY A 73 7.53 -7.55 10.54
C GLY A 73 7.19 -9.04 10.59
N ALA A 74 5.96 -9.44 10.23
CA ALA A 74 5.61 -10.85 10.14
C ALA A 74 6.51 -11.60 9.14
N ALA A 75 6.74 -12.89 9.39
CA ALA A 75 7.55 -13.76 8.53
C ALA A 75 6.95 -13.95 7.12
N GLN A 76 5.65 -13.67 6.95
CA GLN A 76 4.94 -13.78 5.68
C GLN A 76 4.61 -12.41 5.07
N ASN A 77 4.52 -12.38 3.74
CA ASN A 77 4.04 -11.21 3.01
C ASN A 77 2.52 -11.04 3.18
N PRO A 78 2.01 -9.79 3.19
CA PRO A 78 0.57 -9.52 3.19
C PRO A 78 -0.10 -9.99 1.90
N VAL A 79 -1.40 -10.27 1.93
CA VAL A 79 -2.12 -10.82 0.76
C VAL A 79 -2.03 -9.92 -0.48
N TRP A 80 -2.08 -8.59 -0.29
CA TRP A 80 -1.99 -7.64 -1.40
C TRP A 80 -0.65 -7.71 -2.16
N TYR A 81 0.43 -8.17 -1.52
CA TYR A 81 1.71 -8.42 -2.20
C TYR A 81 1.50 -9.38 -3.38
N TYR A 82 0.80 -10.50 -3.14
CA TYR A 82 0.54 -11.50 -4.17
C TYR A 82 -0.45 -11.00 -5.25
N ASN A 83 -1.34 -10.08 -4.88
CA ASN A 83 -2.21 -9.41 -5.86
C ASN A 83 -1.37 -8.62 -6.85
N ILE A 84 -0.45 -7.79 -6.36
CA ILE A 84 0.45 -6.96 -7.19
C ILE A 84 1.37 -7.83 -8.04
N LYS A 85 1.95 -8.90 -7.47
CA LYS A 85 2.79 -9.82 -8.25
C LYS A 85 2.05 -10.47 -9.41
N LYS A 86 0.72 -10.63 -9.33
CA LYS A 86 -0.10 -11.17 -10.42
C LYS A 86 -0.60 -10.08 -11.38
N ASN A 87 -0.95 -8.91 -10.85
CA ASN A 87 -1.41 -7.76 -11.61
C ASN A 87 -0.81 -6.48 -11.01
N SER A 88 0.16 -5.91 -11.70
CA SER A 88 0.89 -4.71 -11.29
C SER A 88 0.06 -3.43 -11.38
N ARG A 89 -1.09 -3.43 -12.08
CA ARG A 89 -2.00 -2.29 -12.13
C ARG A 89 -2.71 -2.11 -10.79
N VAL A 90 -2.55 -0.94 -10.20
CA VAL A 90 -3.18 -0.57 -8.93
C VAL A 90 -3.84 0.79 -9.03
N GLU A 91 -4.80 1.05 -8.16
CA GLU A 91 -5.31 2.39 -7.91
C GLU A 91 -4.86 2.81 -6.50
N LEU A 92 -4.45 4.06 -6.35
CA LEU A 92 -4.07 4.64 -5.07
C LEU A 92 -4.89 5.90 -4.82
N ARG A 93 -5.47 5.99 -3.62
CA ARG A 93 -6.08 7.20 -3.10
C ARG A 93 -5.19 7.84 -2.04
N ASP A 94 -4.90 9.13 -2.24
CA ASP A 94 -4.20 10.01 -1.31
C ASP A 94 -5.11 11.21 -0.99
N GLY A 95 -5.74 11.16 0.18
CA GLY A 95 -6.82 12.08 0.54
C GLY A 95 -7.95 12.03 -0.48
N THR A 96 -8.32 13.18 -1.01
CA THR A 96 -9.40 13.33 -2.01
C THR A 96 -8.94 13.02 -3.44
N ILE A 97 -7.64 12.78 -3.66
CA ILE A 97 -7.08 12.50 -4.97
C ILE A 97 -6.99 10.99 -5.16
N THR A 98 -7.45 10.49 -6.30
CA THR A 98 -7.32 9.09 -6.69
C THR A 98 -6.64 9.02 -8.05
N GLY A 99 -5.68 8.10 -8.20
CA GLY A 99 -4.94 7.89 -9.44
C GLY A 99 -4.67 6.42 -9.70
N ASP A 100 -4.47 6.10 -10.98
CA ASP A 100 -3.98 4.78 -11.40
C ASP A 100 -2.44 4.77 -11.40
N TYR A 101 -1.85 3.64 -11.05
CA TYR A 101 -0.41 3.44 -11.01
C TYR A 101 -0.01 2.06 -11.53
N GLU A 102 1.22 1.95 -12.02
CA GLU A 102 1.90 0.68 -12.25
C GLU A 102 2.85 0.39 -11.09
N ALA A 103 2.68 -0.77 -10.44
CA ALA A 103 3.50 -1.18 -9.31
C ALA A 103 4.67 -2.06 -9.74
N ARG A 104 5.88 -1.65 -9.38
CA ARG A 104 7.13 -2.40 -9.64
C ARG A 104 7.89 -2.62 -8.34
N GLU A 105 8.25 -3.87 -8.07
CA GLU A 105 9.12 -4.19 -6.93
C GLU A 105 10.53 -3.65 -7.20
N VAL A 106 11.10 -2.95 -6.22
CA VAL A 106 12.43 -2.34 -6.33
C VAL A 106 13.46 -3.07 -5.49
N PHE A 107 14.71 -3.04 -5.96
CA PHE A 107 15.84 -3.74 -5.36
C PHE A 107 17.09 -2.84 -5.36
N GLY A 108 18.15 -3.26 -4.66
CA GLY A 108 19.44 -2.54 -4.63
C GLY A 108 19.31 -1.09 -4.15
N ASP A 109 20.02 -0.18 -4.81
CA ASP A 109 20.10 1.24 -4.43
C ASP A 109 18.76 1.97 -4.54
N GLU A 110 17.91 1.59 -5.50
CA GLU A 110 16.57 2.14 -5.65
C GLU A 110 15.70 1.78 -4.43
N LYS A 111 15.78 0.51 -3.99
CA LYS A 111 15.11 0.07 -2.76
C LYS A 111 15.65 0.82 -1.55
N ALA A 112 16.96 0.97 -1.42
CA ALA A 112 17.55 1.69 -0.29
C ALA A 112 17.04 3.13 -0.20
N THR A 113 16.99 3.83 -1.34
CA THR A 113 16.48 5.21 -1.42
C THR A 113 15.02 5.31 -0.97
N TRP A 114 14.16 4.40 -1.46
CA TRP A 114 12.75 4.39 -1.07
C TRP A 114 12.52 3.89 0.35
N TRP A 115 13.39 3.01 0.84
CA TRP A 115 13.36 2.53 2.22
C TRP A 115 13.66 3.66 3.21
N ASP A 116 14.66 4.50 2.94
CA ASP A 116 14.96 5.65 3.79
C ASP A 116 13.78 6.62 3.88
N ARG A 117 13.10 6.87 2.76
CA ARG A 117 11.86 7.66 2.73
C ARG A 117 10.74 6.99 3.53
N ALA A 118 10.60 5.67 3.41
CA ALA A 118 9.60 4.92 4.15
C ALA A 118 9.83 4.99 5.67
N VAL A 119 11.07 4.84 6.13
CA VAL A 119 11.44 4.97 7.55
C VAL A 119 11.20 6.41 8.05
N GLN A 120 11.46 7.43 7.23
CA GLN A 120 11.13 8.82 7.59
C GLN A 120 9.62 9.04 7.75
N ALA A 121 8.80 8.43 6.89
CA ALA A 121 7.35 8.49 6.99
C ALA A 121 6.81 7.68 8.18
N TRP A 122 7.40 6.51 8.44
CA TRP A 122 7.00 5.59 9.49
C TRP A 122 8.22 4.89 10.13
N PRO A 123 8.75 5.45 11.24
CA PRO A 123 10.00 4.98 11.86
C PRO A 123 9.99 3.50 12.27
N ASP A 124 8.84 2.93 12.64
CA ASP A 124 8.75 1.53 13.04
C ASP A 124 9.14 0.55 11.92
N TYR A 125 9.18 0.97 10.65
CA TYR A 125 9.69 0.10 9.57
C TYR A 125 11.12 -0.38 9.84
N ALA A 126 11.96 0.45 10.47
CA ALA A 126 13.31 0.07 10.86
C ALA A 126 13.31 -1.07 11.88
N GLU A 127 12.36 -1.07 12.81
CA GLU A 127 12.19 -2.15 13.79
C GLU A 127 11.58 -3.40 13.15
N TYR A 128 10.66 -3.25 12.20
CA TYR A 128 10.07 -4.40 11.50
C TYR A 128 11.11 -5.16 10.67
N GLN A 129 12.07 -4.45 10.06
CA GLN A 129 13.16 -5.07 9.30
C GLN A 129 14.08 -5.93 10.19
N LYS A 130 14.26 -5.56 11.46
CA LYS A 130 15.05 -6.35 12.43
C LYS A 130 14.33 -7.61 12.92
N LYS A 131 13.00 -7.65 12.81
CA LYS A 131 12.15 -8.74 13.32
C LYS A 131 11.99 -9.91 12.34
N THR A 132 12.56 -9.82 11.15
CA THR A 132 12.36 -10.83 10.12
C THR A 132 13.62 -11.05 9.29
N ASP A 133 13.85 -12.31 8.91
CA ASP A 133 14.98 -12.69 8.06
C ASP A 133 14.70 -12.43 6.57
N ARG A 134 13.44 -12.15 6.20
CA ARG A 134 13.09 -11.84 4.81
C ARG A 134 13.44 -10.40 4.48
N GLN A 135 13.83 -10.18 3.24
CA GLN A 135 13.85 -8.84 2.67
C GLN A 135 12.42 -8.32 2.57
N ILE A 136 12.06 -7.29 3.35
CA ILE A 136 10.74 -6.65 3.25
C ILE A 136 10.59 -6.07 1.83
N PRO A 137 9.58 -6.49 1.06
CA PRO A 137 9.37 -5.97 -0.29
C PRO A 137 8.92 -4.52 -0.27
N VAL A 138 9.44 -3.74 -1.22
CA VAL A 138 9.06 -2.35 -1.48
C VAL A 138 8.66 -2.29 -2.96
N PHE A 139 7.49 -1.72 -3.23
CA PHE A 139 7.05 -1.43 -4.59
C PHE A 139 6.99 0.07 -4.80
N VAL A 140 7.48 0.52 -5.94
CA VAL A 140 7.29 1.89 -6.43
C VAL A 140 6.10 1.89 -7.36
N LEU A 141 5.23 2.87 -7.16
CA LEU A 141 4.03 3.15 -7.92
C LEU A 141 4.29 4.34 -8.82
N THR A 142 4.37 4.09 -10.12
CA THR A 142 4.56 5.15 -11.12
C THR A 142 3.21 5.47 -11.76
N PRO A 143 2.82 6.75 -11.90
CA PRO A 143 1.59 7.15 -12.55
C PRO A 143 1.49 6.60 -13.98
N VAL A 144 0.28 6.24 -14.37
CA VAL A 144 -0.04 5.70 -15.70
C VAL A 144 -1.06 6.61 -16.37
N SER A 145 -0.72 7.04 -17.58
CA SER A 145 -1.56 7.90 -18.42
C SER A 145 -2.86 7.23 -18.87
#